data_AF-A0AAN7PS40-F1
#
_entry.id   AF-A0AAN7PS40-F1
#
_cell.length_a   1.000
_cell.length_b   1.000
_cell.length_c   1.000
_cell.angle_alpha   90.00
_cell.angle_beta   90.00
_cell.angle_gamma   90.00
#
_symmetry.space_group_name_H-M   'P 1'
#
loop_
_entity.id
_entity.type
_entity.pdbx_description
1 polymer ?
#
loop_
_entity_poly.entity_id
_entity_poly.type
_entity_poly.pdbx_seq_one_letter_code
_entity_poly.pdbx_strand_id
1 'polypeptide(L)'
;MARLRFDFVVKPKADGKSNTICINSIATPNGKIFEIPVEFQPANLHQFITNTQNYVKVRKSLNKKYQTRKIWITLTDDISKIYLDEEQNLQFNGFYLEKILAETNSVESIPSGSNESFEKLLKKLLEDKQIKSETQNLGKIAKDFMIVKFNGRNSNAYQ
;
A
#
# COMPACT_ATOMS: atom_id res chain seq x y z
N MET A 1 20.30 16.07 -8.07
CA MET A 1 19.14 16.51 -7.26
C MET A 1 19.65 17.07 -5.92
N ALA A 2 18.95 17.97 -5.23
CA ALA A 2 19.45 18.58 -3.99
C ALA A 2 19.00 17.88 -2.69
N ARG A 3 17.81 17.28 -2.70
CA ARG A 3 17.19 16.63 -1.53
C ARG A 3 16.20 15.55 -1.97
N LEU A 4 15.99 14.56 -1.11
CA LEU A 4 14.95 13.55 -1.26
C LEU A 4 14.04 13.56 -0.03
N ARG A 5 12.76 13.20 -0.19
CA ARG A 5 11.83 13.00 0.91
C ARG A 5 11.81 11.53 1.28
N PHE A 6 12.02 11.22 2.54
CA PHE A 6 11.92 9.86 3.06
C PHE A 6 10.64 9.73 3.87
N ASP A 7 9.82 8.74 3.51
CA ASP A 7 8.53 8.47 4.15
C ASP A 7 8.72 7.32 5.16
N PHE A 8 8.81 7.67 6.44
CA PHE A 8 9.01 6.75 7.56
C PHE A 8 7.68 6.24 8.10
N VAL A 9 7.66 4.99 8.56
CA VAL A 9 6.52 4.34 9.21
C VAL A 9 6.96 3.41 10.33
N VAL A 10 6.21 3.35 11.42
CA VAL A 10 6.41 2.37 12.50
C VAL A 10 5.62 1.10 12.18
N LYS A 11 6.30 -0.01 11.91
CA LYS A 11 5.68 -1.33 11.67
C LYS A 11 5.88 -2.25 12.88
N PRO A 12 4.91 -3.11 13.23
CA PRO A 12 5.14 -4.17 14.20
C PRO A 12 6.15 -5.17 13.64
N LYS A 13 7.04 -5.68 14.48
CA LYS A 13 7.87 -6.84 14.10
C LYS A 13 7.03 -8.12 14.14
N ALA A 14 7.56 -9.19 13.53
CA ALA A 14 6.95 -10.51 13.54
C ALA A 14 6.69 -11.07 14.96
N ASP A 15 7.44 -10.58 15.96
CA ASP A 15 7.25 -10.95 17.37
C ASP A 15 5.97 -10.36 18.02
N GLY A 16 5.28 -9.42 17.35
CA GLY A 16 4.08 -8.73 17.82
C GLY A 16 4.27 -7.75 19.00
N LYS A 17 5.44 -7.82 19.67
CA LYS A 17 5.76 -7.08 20.89
C LYS A 17 6.56 -5.83 20.59
N SER A 18 7.51 -5.91 19.67
CA SER A 18 8.39 -4.80 19.32
C SER A 18 7.96 -4.11 18.05
N ASN A 19 8.35 -2.84 17.93
CA ASN A 19 8.12 -2.04 16.75
C ASN A 19 9.46 -1.77 16.05
N THR A 20 9.43 -1.63 14.74
CA THR A 20 10.57 -1.19 13.93
C THR A 20 10.19 0.04 13.11
N ILE A 21 11.12 0.96 12.94
CA ILE A 21 10.96 2.09 12.02
C ILE A 21 11.41 1.59 10.64
N CYS A 22 10.58 1.84 9.64
CA CYS A 22 10.83 1.50 8.24
C CYS A 22 10.79 2.77 7.39
N ILE A 23 11.56 2.78 6.31
CA ILE A 23 11.43 3.73 5.20
C ILE A 23 10.62 3.02 4.13
N ASN A 24 9.38 3.47 3.88
CA ASN A 24 8.48 2.77 2.96
C ASN A 24 8.68 3.25 1.51
N SER A 25 8.96 4.54 1.34
CA SER A 25 9.14 5.14 0.03
C SER A 25 10.02 6.39 0.08
N ILE A 26 10.51 6.76 -1.08
CA ILE A 26 11.30 7.97 -1.31
C ILE A 26 10.59 8.83 -2.34
N ALA A 27 10.47 10.13 -2.10
CA ALA A 27 9.94 11.06 -3.08
C ALA A 27 11.00 12.07 -3.54
N THR A 28 10.98 12.36 -4.83
CA THR A 28 11.82 13.36 -5.47
C THR A 28 11.18 14.76 -5.36
N PRO A 29 11.96 15.84 -5.52
CA PRO A 29 11.43 17.21 -5.51
C PRO A 29 10.34 17.49 -6.56
N ASN A 30 10.32 16.72 -7.66
CA ASN A 30 9.29 16.81 -8.71
C ASN A 30 8.03 15.98 -8.40
N GLY A 31 7.88 15.47 -7.17
CA GLY A 31 6.67 14.79 -6.70
C GLY A 31 6.54 13.32 -7.12
N LYS A 32 7.52 12.75 -7.81
CA LYS A 32 7.55 11.30 -8.09
C LYS A 32 7.86 10.55 -6.80
N ILE A 33 7.16 9.45 -6.56
CA ILE A 33 7.33 8.60 -5.37
C ILE A 33 7.78 7.22 -5.83
N PHE A 34 8.74 6.65 -5.10
CA PHE A 34 9.36 5.38 -5.42
C PHE A 34 9.30 4.47 -4.20
N GLU A 35 8.87 3.23 -4.39
CA GLU A 35 8.74 2.24 -3.32
C GLU A 35 10.10 1.61 -2.98
N ILE A 36 10.35 1.38 -1.69
CA ILE A 36 11.47 0.56 -1.25
C ILE A 36 10.96 -0.88 -1.07
N PRO A 37 11.61 -1.91 -1.66
CA PRO A 37 11.23 -3.31 -1.47
C PRO A 37 11.16 -3.69 0.01
N VAL A 38 10.18 -4.52 0.39
CA VAL A 38 9.80 -4.78 1.79
C VAL A 38 10.98 -5.24 2.64
N GLU A 39 11.84 -6.09 2.08
CA GLU A 39 13.06 -6.62 2.68
C GLU A 39 14.11 -5.54 3.01
N PHE A 40 14.08 -4.42 2.29
CA PHE A 40 15.01 -3.30 2.45
C PHE A 40 14.44 -2.12 3.23
N GLN A 41 13.16 -2.12 3.55
CA GLN A 41 12.51 -1.01 4.27
C GLN A 41 13.01 -0.77 5.71
N PRO A 42 13.45 -1.76 6.52
CA PRO A 42 13.89 -1.50 7.88
C PRO A 42 14.96 -0.40 7.96
N ALA A 43 14.73 0.61 8.81
CA ALA A 43 15.59 1.79 8.86
C ALA A 43 17.05 1.47 9.18
N ASN A 44 17.32 0.40 9.93
CA ASN A 44 18.68 -0.06 10.25
C ASN A 44 19.50 -0.49 9.02
N LEU A 45 18.86 -0.78 7.88
CA LEU A 45 19.54 -1.06 6.61
C LEU A 45 19.98 0.24 5.90
N HIS A 46 19.45 1.39 6.31
CA HIS A 46 19.72 2.70 5.73
C HIS A 46 20.70 3.51 6.61
N GLN A 47 21.89 2.96 6.85
CA GLN A 47 22.84 3.49 7.85
C GLN A 47 23.17 4.98 7.67
N PHE A 48 23.38 5.41 6.42
CA PHE A 48 23.66 6.81 6.09
C PHE A 48 22.50 7.75 6.44
N ILE A 49 21.26 7.27 6.41
CA ILE A 49 20.10 8.02 6.86
C ILE A 49 19.99 7.99 8.38
N THR A 50 20.18 6.83 9.02
CA THR A 50 20.05 6.68 10.47
C THR A 50 21.08 7.46 11.27
N ASN A 51 22.23 7.74 10.66
CA ASN A 51 23.31 8.52 11.27
C ASN A 51 23.07 10.03 11.19
N THR A 52 22.02 10.48 10.48
CA THR A 52 21.71 11.92 10.38
C THR A 52 20.98 12.45 11.61
N GLN A 53 21.15 13.75 11.89
CA GLN A 53 20.35 14.47 12.89
C GLN A 53 18.85 14.47 12.56
N ASN A 54 18.52 14.39 11.27
CA ASN A 54 17.13 14.29 10.80
C ASN A 54 16.49 13.00 11.32
N TYR A 55 17.19 11.86 11.23
CA TYR A 55 16.68 10.59 11.73
C TYR A 55 16.52 10.58 13.25
N VAL A 56 17.44 11.20 14.00
CA VAL A 56 17.30 11.34 15.47
C VAL A 56 15.99 12.04 15.82
N LYS A 57 15.62 13.10 15.10
CA LYS A 57 14.34 13.80 15.28
C LYS A 57 13.14 12.94 14.86
N VAL A 58 13.25 12.21 13.75
CA VAL A 58 12.20 11.27 13.29
C VAL A 58 11.93 10.21 14.36
N ARG A 59 12.97 9.56 14.87
CA ARG A 59 12.87 8.52 15.91
C ARG A 59 12.17 9.03 17.16
N LYS A 60 12.48 10.26 17.61
CA LYS A 60 11.80 10.90 18.76
C LYS A 60 10.34 11.24 18.49
N SER A 61 9.97 11.46 17.23
CA SER A 61 8.61 11.88 16.83
C SER A 61 7.66 10.72 16.50
N LEU A 62 8.18 9.49 16.43
CA LEU A 62 7.48 8.26 16.08
C LEU A 62 7.35 7.36 17.31
N ASN A 63 6.26 7.52 18.07
CA ASN A 63 6.10 6.92 19.39
C ASN A 63 4.96 5.87 19.46
N LYS A 64 4.14 5.74 18.42
CA LYS A 64 3.03 4.77 18.37
C LYS A 64 3.11 3.89 17.13
N LYS A 65 2.52 2.70 17.22
CA LYS A 65 2.37 1.77 16.08
C LYS A 65 1.70 2.49 14.90
N TYR A 66 2.16 2.20 13.68
CA TYR A 66 1.64 2.73 12.43
C TYR A 66 1.77 4.25 12.24
N GLN A 67 2.43 4.98 13.15
CA GLN A 67 2.72 6.39 12.92
C GLN A 67 3.66 6.57 11.75
N THR A 68 3.45 7.65 11.00
CA THR A 68 4.23 8.01 9.83
C THR A 68 4.82 9.41 9.95
N ARG A 69 5.96 9.64 9.31
CA ARG A 69 6.56 10.97 9.14
C ARG A 69 7.22 11.05 7.78
N LYS A 70 7.02 12.17 7.10
CA LYS A 70 7.65 12.46 5.81
C LYS A 70 8.59 13.62 6.01
N ILE A 71 9.88 13.42 5.73
CA ILE A 71 10.89 14.46 5.93
C ILE A 71 11.78 14.59 4.72
N TRP A 72 12.15 15.83 4.39
CA TRP A 72 13.14 16.11 3.37
C TRP A 72 14.54 16.04 3.98
N ILE A 73 15.43 15.30 3.34
CA ILE A 73 16.83 15.15 3.72
C ILE A 73 17.69 15.65 2.55
N THR A 74 18.59 16.59 2.85
CA THR A 74 19.59 17.07 1.88
C THR A 74 20.53 15.94 1.51
N LEU A 75 20.84 15.83 0.22
CA LEU A 75 21.76 14.81 -0.27
C LEU A 75 23.20 15.27 -0.03
N THR A 76 23.89 14.63 0.91
CA THR A 76 25.35 14.66 0.97
C THR A 76 25.93 13.71 -0.08
N ASP A 77 27.24 13.77 -0.33
CA ASP A 77 27.91 12.88 -1.28
C ASP A 77 27.65 11.40 -0.94
N ASP A 78 27.70 11.04 0.35
CA ASP A 78 27.46 9.67 0.81
C ASP A 78 26.01 9.22 0.58
N ILE A 79 25.03 10.08 0.89
CA ILE A 79 23.62 9.75 0.65
C ILE A 79 23.35 9.67 -0.86
N SER A 80 23.94 10.57 -1.65
CA SER A 80 23.77 10.57 -3.10
C SER A 80 24.23 9.26 -3.73
N LYS A 81 25.43 8.77 -3.39
CA LYS A 81 25.98 7.52 -3.93
C LYS A 81 25.12 6.28 -3.64
N ILE A 82 24.42 6.28 -2.52
CA ILE A 82 23.60 5.14 -2.10
C ILE A 82 22.22 5.16 -2.77
N TYR A 83 21.64 6.35 -2.94
CA TYR A 83 20.24 6.48 -3.39
C TYR A 83 20.08 6.95 -4.83
N LEU A 84 21.16 7.41 -5.47
CA LEU A 84 21.18 7.84 -6.86
C LEU A 84 22.32 7.14 -7.60
N ASP A 85 22.07 6.79 -8.86
CA ASP A 85 23.13 6.44 -9.82
C ASP A 85 23.72 7.72 -10.46
N GLU A 86 24.63 7.53 -11.41
CA GLU A 86 25.30 8.63 -12.13
C GLU A 86 24.29 9.45 -12.96
N GLU A 87 23.24 8.79 -13.45
CA GLU A 87 22.14 9.34 -14.24
C GLU A 87 21.00 9.95 -13.40
N GLN A 88 21.14 9.98 -12.08
CA GLN A 88 20.15 10.50 -11.12
C GLN A 88 18.85 9.67 -11.01
N ASN A 89 18.87 8.40 -11.40
CA ASN A 89 17.80 7.45 -11.09
C ASN A 89 17.88 7.00 -9.64
N LEU A 90 16.71 6.69 -9.06
CA LEU A 90 16.63 6.21 -7.69
C LEU A 90 16.99 4.72 -7.61
N GLN A 91 17.96 4.44 -6.75
CA GLN A 91 18.41 3.08 -6.47
C GLN A 91 18.53 2.84 -4.97
N PHE A 92 18.59 1.56 -4.58
CA PHE A 92 19.04 1.15 -3.26
C PHE A 92 19.52 -0.29 -3.32
N ASN A 93 20.69 -0.58 -2.73
CA ASN A 93 21.24 -1.94 -2.62
C ASN A 93 21.31 -2.72 -3.95
N GLY A 94 21.67 -2.03 -5.06
CA GLY A 94 21.78 -2.62 -6.39
C GLY A 94 20.47 -2.78 -7.16
N PHE A 95 19.34 -2.29 -6.62
CA PHE A 95 18.04 -2.29 -7.28
C PHE A 95 17.62 -0.86 -7.65
N TYR A 96 17.03 -0.70 -8.83
CA TYR A 96 16.25 0.50 -9.13
C TYR A 96 14.92 0.45 -8.41
N LEU A 97 14.49 1.59 -7.87
CA LEU A 97 13.23 1.66 -7.15
C LEU A 97 12.05 1.81 -8.11
N GLU A 98 10.97 1.08 -7.84
CA GLU A 98 9.75 1.13 -8.65
C GLU A 98 9.00 2.43 -8.39
N LYS A 99 8.59 3.13 -9.46
CA LYS A 99 7.81 4.36 -9.32
C LYS A 99 6.36 4.00 -8.98
N ILE A 100 5.88 4.47 -7.83
CA ILE A 100 4.46 4.39 -7.50
C ILE A 100 3.74 5.46 -8.32
N LEU A 101 2.87 5.02 -9.22
CA LEU A 101 1.85 5.90 -9.77
C LEU A 101 0.91 6.23 -8.62
N ALA A 102 0.99 7.46 -8.12
CA ALA A 102 -0.10 7.99 -7.32
C ALA A 102 -1.31 8.00 -8.26
N GLU A 103 -2.15 6.97 -8.17
CA GLU A 103 -3.53 7.11 -8.61
C GLU A 103 -4.00 8.38 -7.89
N THR A 104 -4.36 9.40 -8.66
CA THR A 104 -5.11 10.55 -8.19
C THR A 104 -6.52 10.10 -7.80
N ASN A 105 -6.63 9.00 -7.06
CA ASN A 105 -7.72 8.77 -6.17
C ASN A 105 -7.33 9.57 -4.94
N SER A 106 -7.91 10.77 -4.83
CA SER A 106 -8.17 11.36 -3.54
C SER A 106 -8.93 10.31 -2.72
N VAL A 107 -8.18 9.42 -2.06
CA VAL A 107 -8.65 8.84 -0.83
C VAL A 107 -8.62 10.04 0.11
N GLU A 108 -9.71 10.80 0.07
CA GLU A 108 -10.15 11.59 1.18
C GLU A 108 -9.87 10.72 2.40
N SER A 109 -8.90 11.16 3.19
CA SER A 109 -8.74 10.63 4.54
C SER A 109 -10.15 10.55 5.10
N ILE A 110 -10.65 9.35 5.38
CA ILE A 110 -11.91 9.20 6.12
C ILE A 110 -11.72 10.11 7.33
N PRO A 111 -12.51 11.20 7.46
CA PRO A 111 -12.32 12.12 8.56
C PRO A 111 -12.44 11.28 9.83
N SER A 112 -11.40 11.32 10.66
CA SER A 112 -11.50 10.85 12.05
C SER A 112 -12.58 11.69 12.73
N GLY A 113 -13.83 11.26 12.59
CA GLY A 113 -14.99 12.11 12.82
C GLY A 113 -16.29 11.43 12.43
N SER A 114 -16.54 10.26 13.00
CA SER A 114 -17.83 9.62 13.30
C SER A 114 -17.78 8.12 12.97
N ASN A 115 -17.73 7.30 14.02
CA ASN A 115 -17.94 5.85 13.91
C ASN A 115 -19.30 5.51 13.25
N GLU A 116 -20.24 6.47 13.22
CA GLU A 116 -21.55 6.34 12.61
C GLU A 116 -21.53 6.00 11.11
N SER A 117 -20.57 6.54 10.34
CA SER A 117 -20.46 6.25 8.90
C SER A 117 -20.01 4.80 8.66
N PHE A 118 -19.04 4.34 9.46
CA PHE A 118 -18.54 2.97 9.41
C PHE A 118 -19.59 1.97 9.90
N GLU A 119 -20.28 2.29 10.99
CA GLU A 119 -21.39 1.48 11.53
C GLU A 119 -22.56 1.37 10.54
N LYS A 120 -22.89 2.45 9.81
CA LYS A 120 -23.90 2.40 8.73
C LYS A 120 -23.47 1.50 7.57
N LEU A 121 -22.21 1.57 7.13
CA LEU A 121 -21.69 0.69 6.09
C LEU A 121 -21.68 -0.78 6.54
N LEU A 122 -21.31 -1.05 7.80
CA LEU A 122 -21.33 -2.39 8.37
C LEU A 122 -22.75 -2.94 8.52
N LYS A 123 -23.69 -2.12 8.98
CA LYS A 123 -25.12 -2.46 9.05
C LYS A 123 -25.68 -2.78 7.68
N LYS A 124 -25.40 -1.95 6.67
CA LYS A 124 -25.88 -2.17 5.30
C LYS A 124 -25.34 -3.47 4.70
N LEU A 125 -24.07 -3.81 4.98
CA LEU A 125 -23.46 -5.10 4.59
C LEU A 125 -24.08 -6.31 5.31
N LEU A 126 -24.51 -6.14 6.56
CA LEU A 126 -25.21 -7.18 7.32
C LEU A 126 -26.68 -7.33 6.90
N GLU A 127 -27.36 -6.22 6.59
CA GLU A 127 -28.71 -6.16 6.04
C GLU A 127 -28.75 -6.81 4.65
N ASP A 128 -27.78 -6.55 3.77
CA ASP A 128 -27.67 -7.20 2.45
C ASP A 128 -27.48 -8.73 2.56
N LYS A 129 -26.91 -9.21 3.66
CA LYS A 129 -26.83 -10.66 3.96
C LYS A 129 -28.13 -11.23 4.51
N GLN A 130 -28.95 -10.43 5.19
CA GLN A 130 -30.27 -10.85 5.71
C GLN A 130 -31.38 -10.76 4.65
N ILE A 131 -31.30 -9.83 3.70
CA ILE A 131 -32.30 -9.70 2.61
C ILE A 131 -32.22 -10.88 1.62
N LYS A 132 -31.10 -11.63 1.60
CA LYS A 132 -30.95 -12.85 0.77
C LYS A 132 -31.30 -14.16 1.49
N SER A 133 -32.06 -14.13 2.58
CA SER A 133 -32.65 -15.35 3.16
C SER A 133 -34.12 -15.57 2.80
N GLU A 134 -34.70 -14.80 1.88
CA GLU A 134 -35.84 -15.31 1.12
C GLU A 134 -35.29 -16.37 0.17
N THR A 135 -35.66 -17.62 0.46
CA THR A 135 -35.34 -18.84 -0.28
C THR A 135 -35.33 -18.62 -1.79
N GLN A 136 -34.17 -18.25 -2.35
CA GLN A 136 -33.93 -18.40 -3.77
C GLN A 136 -33.96 -19.90 -3.99
N ASN A 137 -35.04 -20.37 -4.61
CA ASN A 137 -35.28 -21.78 -4.90
C ASN A 137 -34.11 -22.27 -5.78
N LEU A 138 -33.04 -22.78 -5.16
CA LEU A 138 -31.82 -23.24 -5.82
C LEU A 138 -32.14 -24.30 -6.88
N GLY A 139 -33.28 -25.00 -6.74
CA GLY A 139 -33.82 -25.92 -7.76
C GLY A 139 -34.29 -25.26 -9.06
N LYS A 140 -34.74 -23.98 -9.05
CA LYS A 140 -35.03 -23.23 -10.28
C LYS A 140 -33.74 -22.79 -10.97
N ILE A 141 -32.78 -22.27 -10.20
CA ILE A 141 -31.48 -21.83 -10.73
C ILE A 141 -30.70 -23.03 -11.30
N ALA A 142 -30.71 -24.18 -10.62
CA ALA A 142 -30.06 -25.39 -11.12
C ALA A 142 -30.63 -25.87 -12.47
N LYS A 143 -31.94 -25.68 -12.74
CA LYS A 143 -32.54 -26.00 -14.05
C LYS A 143 -32.01 -25.12 -15.18
N ASP A 144 -31.76 -23.84 -14.91
CA ASP A 144 -31.25 -22.90 -15.91
C ASP A 144 -29.76 -23.15 -16.24
N PHE A 145 -29.01 -23.71 -15.29
CA PHE A 145 -27.59 -24.08 -15.47
C PHE A 145 -27.37 -25.54 -15.87
N MET A 146 -28.42 -26.36 -15.99
CA MET A 146 -28.32 -27.68 -16.57
C MET A 146 -28.06 -27.59 -18.08
N ILE A 147 -26.79 -27.72 -18.46
CA ILE A 147 -26.41 -27.97 -19.86
C ILE A 147 -27.01 -29.31 -20.27
N VAL A 148 -27.99 -29.28 -21.17
CA VAL A 148 -28.55 -30.49 -21.78
C VAL A 148 -27.40 -31.23 -22.47
N LYS A 149 -27.24 -32.52 -22.16
CA LYS A 149 -26.20 -33.35 -22.76
C LYS A 149 -26.34 -33.32 -24.28
N PHE A 150 -25.35 -32.75 -24.96
CA PHE A 150 -25.32 -32.61 -26.40
C PHE A 150 -25.44 -34.00 -27.06
N ASN A 151 -26.55 -34.22 -27.76
CA ASN A 151 -26.89 -35.47 -28.44
C ASN A 151 -26.89 -35.33 -29.97
N GLY A 152 -26.24 -34.28 -30.49
CA GLY A 152 -26.05 -34.06 -31.93
C GLY A 152 -27.31 -33.67 -32.71
N ARG A 153 -28.47 -33.48 -32.07
CA ARG A 153 -29.73 -33.10 -32.75
C ARG A 153 -30.22 -31.68 -32.48
N ASN A 154 -29.59 -30.92 -31.59
CA ASN A 154 -29.94 -29.52 -31.33
C ASN A 154 -29.07 -28.60 -32.20
N SER A 155 -29.29 -28.65 -33.51
CA SER A 155 -28.75 -27.67 -34.46
C SER A 155 -29.76 -26.54 -34.62
N ASN A 156 -29.57 -25.44 -33.88
CA ASN A 156 -30.12 -24.14 -34.32
C ASN A 156 -29.06 -23.47 -35.19
N ALA A 157 -28.86 -24.04 -36.38
CA ALA A 157 -28.23 -23.33 -37.48
C ALA A 157 -29.36 -22.65 -38.26
N TYR A 158 -29.51 -21.35 -38.05
CA TYR A 158 -29.98 -20.48 -39.12
C TYR A 158 -28.90 -19.43 -39.35
N GLN A 159 -28.45 -19.40 -40.60
CA GLN A 159 -27.55 -18.43 -41.21
C GLN A 159 -28.08 -17.01 -41.10
#